data_AF-A0AAV2IMQ5-F1
#
_entry.id   AF-A0AAV2IMQ5-F1
#
_cell.length_a   1.000
_cell.length_b   1.000
_cell.length_c   1.000
_cell.angle_alpha   90.00
_cell.angle_beta   90.00
_cell.angle_gamma   90.00
#
_symmetry.space_group_name_H-M   'P 1'
#
loop_
_entity.id
_entity.type
_entity.pdbx_description
1 polymer ?
#
loop_
_entity_poly.entity_id
_entity_poly.type
_entity_poly.pdbx_seq_one_letter_code
_entity_poly.pdbx_strand_id
1 'polypeptide(L)'
;DQAGNSSFSKIRININTLTVIISDSEFSNVESGSFVPYATGGDCYSSSNCPQGHFRINLLDTGFIVSVNTTWNLQGNRASQRIWRLREGQIIKGVCGGYCGVCSPDPKIGLKLELLR
;
A
#
# COMPACT_ATOMS: atom_id res chain seq x y z
N ASP A 1 13.03 -14.53 8.06
CA ASP A 1 11.62 -14.33 7.68
C ASP A 1 11.33 -12.87 7.39
N GLN A 2 10.83 -12.56 6.20
CA GLN A 2 10.41 -11.19 5.80
C GLN A 2 8.91 -10.94 6.02
N ALA A 3 8.21 -11.87 6.67
CA ALA A 3 6.81 -11.68 7.01
C ALA A 3 6.66 -10.53 8.00
N GLY A 4 5.60 -9.74 7.83
CA GLY A 4 5.37 -8.55 8.64
C GLY A 4 3.93 -8.07 8.52
N ASN A 5 3.44 -7.42 9.57
CA ASN A 5 2.17 -6.73 9.58
C ASN A 5 2.33 -5.41 10.33
N SER A 6 2.01 -4.31 9.67
CA SER A 6 2.11 -2.97 10.25
C SER A 6 0.79 -2.23 10.13
N SER A 7 0.32 -1.67 11.24
CA SER A 7 -0.87 -0.83 11.31
C SER A 7 -0.45 0.64 11.49
N PHE A 8 -1.29 1.57 11.05
CA PHE A 8 -0.97 3.01 11.05
C PHE A 8 -2.18 3.80 11.51
N SER A 9 -1.99 4.68 12.49
CA SER A 9 -3.02 5.66 12.92
C SER A 9 -2.81 7.05 12.32
N LYS A 10 -1.57 7.34 11.91
CA LYS A 10 -1.16 8.56 11.21
C LYS A 10 -0.17 8.19 10.11
N ILE A 11 -0.06 9.04 9.10
CA ILE A 11 0.91 8.89 8.01
C ILE A 11 1.57 10.25 7.75
N ARG A 12 2.85 10.25 7.39
CA ARG A 12 3.57 11.47 7.02
C ARG A 12 3.36 11.78 5.55
N ILE A 13 3.04 13.03 5.26
CA ILE A 13 2.81 13.53 3.90
C ILE A 13 3.84 14.62 3.60
N ASN A 14 4.44 14.55 2.41
CA ASN A 14 5.18 15.68 1.87
C ASN A 14 4.19 16.73 1.34
N ILE A 15 4.06 17.85 2.03
CA ILE A 15 3.04 18.87 1.73
C ILE A 15 3.22 19.57 0.39
N ASN A 16 4.44 19.62 -0.16
CA ASN A 16 4.71 20.27 -1.44
C ASN A 16 4.22 19.43 -2.63
N THR A 17 4.22 18.11 -2.46
CA THR A 17 3.88 17.14 -3.53
C THR A 17 2.58 16.39 -3.26
N LEU A 18 2.07 16.48 -2.03
CA LEU A 18 0.96 15.69 -1.49
C LEU A 18 1.18 14.19 -1.63
N THR A 19 2.42 13.72 -1.50
CA THR A 19 2.75 12.28 -1.51
C THR A 19 3.01 11.77 -0.10
N VAL A 20 2.51 10.59 0.22
CA VAL A 20 2.79 9.91 1.50
C VAL A 20 4.22 9.36 1.51
N ILE A 21 4.93 9.54 2.61
CA ILE A 21 6.24 8.92 2.86
C ILE A 21 6.00 7.51 3.39
N ILE A 22 5.82 6.55 2.47
CA ILE A 22 5.36 5.19 2.82
C ILE A 22 6.33 4.41 3.73
N SER A 23 7.61 4.77 3.72
CA SER A 23 8.66 4.14 4.53
C SER A 23 8.78 4.72 5.94
N ASP A 24 8.01 5.76 6.26
CA ASP A 24 8.05 6.38 7.59
C ASP A 24 7.37 5.48 8.63
N SER A 25 8.17 4.97 9.57
CA SER A 25 7.71 4.06 10.62
C SER A 25 7.31 4.76 11.92
N GLU A 26 7.48 6.09 12.05
CA GLU A 26 7.27 6.82 13.30
C GLU A 26 5.84 6.65 13.87
N PHE A 27 4.85 6.54 12.99
CA PHE A 27 3.43 6.38 13.36
C PHE A 27 2.87 4.98 13.11
N SER A 28 3.76 4.00 12.91
CA SER A 28 3.40 2.61 12.68
C SER A 28 3.44 1.79 13.96
N ASN A 29 2.53 0.83 14.09
CA ASN A 29 2.64 -0.27 15.04
C ASN A 29 2.93 -1.55 14.27
N VAL A 30 4.06 -2.21 14.57
CA VAL A 30 4.37 -3.52 14.00
C VAL A 30 3.67 -4.58 14.83
N GLU A 31 2.54 -5.07 14.33
CA GLU A 31 1.69 -6.06 15.00
C GLU A 31 2.36 -7.44 15.05
N SER A 32 3.13 -7.78 14.00
CA SER A 32 3.91 -9.01 13.94
C SER A 32 5.04 -8.90 12.92
N GLY A 33 6.11 -9.67 13.15
CA GLY A 33 7.23 -9.80 12.22
C GLY A 33 7.99 -8.48 12.01
N SER A 34 8.33 -8.19 10.76
CA SER A 34 9.07 -6.99 10.37
C SER A 34 8.13 -5.82 10.02
N PHE A 35 8.65 -4.59 10.07
CA PHE A 35 7.95 -3.42 9.56
C PHE A 35 7.63 -3.57 8.06
N VAL A 36 6.37 -3.28 7.70
CA VAL A 36 5.91 -3.24 6.31
C VAL A 36 5.52 -1.80 5.97
N PRO A 37 6.13 -1.19 4.93
CA PRO A 37 5.79 0.16 4.50
C PRO A 37 4.30 0.34 4.21
N TYR A 38 3.78 1.55 4.40
CA TYR A 38 2.37 1.85 4.16
C TYR A 38 1.97 1.52 2.71
N ALA A 39 0.72 1.07 2.52
CA ALA A 39 0.18 0.70 1.21
C ALA A 39 0.97 -0.39 0.44
N THR A 40 1.76 -1.20 1.15
CA THR A 40 2.58 -2.28 0.58
C THR A 40 2.02 -3.63 1.03
N GLY A 41 1.99 -4.61 0.12
CA GLY A 41 1.63 -5.98 0.42
C GLY A 41 2.49 -6.96 -0.37
N GLY A 42 2.58 -8.19 0.10
CA GLY A 42 3.31 -9.24 -0.60
C GLY A 42 3.31 -10.55 0.18
N ASP A 43 3.67 -11.61 -0.49
CA ASP A 43 3.87 -12.93 0.11
C ASP A 43 4.85 -13.77 -0.74
N CYS A 44 5.20 -14.95 -0.23
CA CYS A 44 5.87 -15.98 -1.00
C CYS A 44 5.13 -17.31 -0.88
N TYR A 45 3.85 -17.31 -1.25
CA TYR A 45 2.95 -18.43 -1.01
C TYR A 45 2.98 -19.47 -2.14
N SER A 46 2.85 -19.06 -3.41
CA SER A 46 2.72 -20.00 -4.53
C SER A 46 3.07 -19.39 -5.88
N SER A 47 3.41 -20.21 -6.88
CA SER A 47 3.57 -19.76 -8.28
C SER A 47 2.27 -19.67 -9.07
N SER A 48 1.14 -20.01 -8.44
CA SER A 48 -0.21 -19.82 -8.98
C SER A 48 -0.68 -18.39 -8.78
N ASN A 49 -1.71 -17.97 -9.52
CA ASN A 49 -2.35 -16.67 -9.36
C ASN A 49 -3.21 -16.62 -8.07
N CYS A 50 -2.56 -16.73 -6.90
CA CYS A 50 -3.18 -16.83 -5.58
C CYS A 50 -2.41 -16.00 -4.52
N PRO A 51 -2.38 -14.67 -4.65
CA PRO A 51 -1.68 -13.80 -3.71
C PRO A 51 -2.40 -13.72 -2.36
N GLN A 52 -1.64 -13.78 -1.26
CA GLN A 52 -2.11 -13.70 0.14
C GLN A 52 -1.66 -12.41 0.85
N GLY A 53 -0.75 -11.64 0.26
CA GLY A 53 -0.33 -10.36 0.83
C GLY A 53 -1.44 -9.33 0.70
N HIS A 54 -1.70 -8.56 1.75
CA HIS A 54 -2.77 -7.57 1.78
C HIS A 54 -2.28 -6.21 2.26
N PHE A 55 -2.89 -5.16 1.72
CA PHE A 55 -2.84 -3.84 2.34
C PHE A 55 -4.19 -3.15 2.24
N ARG A 56 -4.42 -2.17 3.13
CA ARG A 56 -5.62 -1.34 3.11
C ARG A 56 -5.30 0.09 3.48
N ILE A 57 -5.87 1.01 2.72
CA ILE A 57 -5.87 2.44 2.96
C ILE A 57 -7.29 2.85 3.33
N ASN A 58 -7.43 3.65 4.38
CA ASN A 58 -8.70 4.27 4.76
C ASN A 58 -8.45 5.73 5.12
N LEU A 59 -8.91 6.64 4.26
CA LEU A 59 -8.80 8.09 4.41
C LEU A 59 -10.16 8.73 4.69
N LEU A 60 -11.17 7.96 5.06
CA LEU A 60 -12.45 8.50 5.50
C LEU A 60 -12.23 9.55 6.60
N ASP A 61 -13.01 10.62 6.53
CA ASP A 61 -13.02 11.72 7.50
C ASP A 61 -11.69 12.50 7.60
N THR A 62 -10.75 12.31 6.66
CA THR A 62 -9.50 13.09 6.59
C THR A 62 -9.53 14.26 5.61
N GLY A 63 -10.54 14.31 4.72
CA GLY A 63 -10.59 15.25 3.60
C GLY A 63 -9.66 14.92 2.43
N PHE A 64 -8.98 13.75 2.44
CA PHE A 64 -8.11 13.29 1.36
C PHE A 64 -8.66 12.06 0.63
N ILE A 65 -8.29 11.95 -0.63
CA ILE A 65 -8.43 10.75 -1.46
C ILE A 65 -7.06 10.34 -2.01
N VAL A 66 -6.90 9.06 -2.34
CA VAL A 66 -5.74 8.63 -3.14
C VAL A 66 -5.97 9.02 -4.59
N SER A 67 -5.09 9.87 -5.14
CA SER A 67 -5.12 10.32 -6.53
C SER A 67 -5.29 9.16 -7.50
N VAL A 68 -6.04 9.37 -8.58
CA VAL A 68 -6.15 8.41 -9.69
C VAL A 68 -4.82 8.15 -10.38
N ASN A 69 -3.86 9.09 -10.27
CA ASN A 69 -2.51 8.95 -10.83
C ASN A 69 -1.65 7.96 -10.05
N THR A 70 -2.01 7.63 -8.81
CA THR A 70 -1.30 6.65 -8.01
C THR A 70 -1.50 5.25 -8.60
N THR A 71 -0.42 4.55 -8.91
CA THR A 71 -0.44 3.15 -9.36
C THR A 71 0.37 2.29 -8.41
N TRP A 72 0.17 0.97 -8.46
CA TRP A 72 0.97 0.01 -7.72
C TRP A 72 1.88 -0.75 -8.67
N ASN A 73 3.18 -0.68 -8.41
CA ASN A 73 4.16 -1.49 -9.10
C ASN A 73 4.20 -2.87 -8.44
N LEU A 74 4.18 -3.92 -9.27
CA LEU A 74 4.29 -5.30 -8.82
C LEU A 74 5.69 -5.82 -9.15
N GLN A 75 6.39 -6.28 -8.12
CA GLN A 75 7.70 -6.88 -8.20
C GLN A 75 7.59 -8.38 -7.89
N GLY A 76 8.46 -9.18 -8.52
CA GLY A 76 8.49 -10.63 -8.37
C GLY A 76 8.02 -11.38 -9.62
N ASN A 77 8.54 -12.59 -9.80
CA ASN A 77 8.23 -13.42 -10.96
C ASN A 77 6.91 -14.16 -10.74
N ARG A 78 6.04 -14.25 -11.76
CA ARG A 78 4.70 -14.87 -11.65
C ARG A 78 3.88 -14.33 -10.47
N ALA A 79 4.18 -13.12 -10.03
CA ALA A 79 3.39 -12.44 -9.03
C ALA A 79 2.10 -11.91 -9.67
N SER A 80 1.13 -11.61 -8.83
CA SER A 80 -0.15 -11.04 -9.23
C SER A 80 -0.58 -9.98 -8.23
N GLN A 81 -1.38 -9.03 -8.71
CA GLN A 81 -1.98 -8.01 -7.85
C GLN A 81 -3.41 -7.70 -8.27
N ARG A 82 -4.22 -7.33 -7.29
CA ARG A 82 -5.57 -6.80 -7.47
C ARG A 82 -5.74 -5.62 -6.54
N ILE A 83 -5.98 -4.44 -7.13
CA ILE A 83 -6.18 -3.19 -6.39
C ILE A 83 -7.59 -2.69 -6.66
N TRP A 84 -8.34 -2.43 -5.59
CA TRP A 84 -9.68 -1.85 -5.65
C TRP A 84 -9.67 -0.44 -5.09
N ARG A 85 -10.20 0.49 -5.88
CA ARG A 85 -10.50 1.87 -5.46
C ARG A 85 -11.97 1.96 -5.11
N LEU A 86 -12.28 2.30 -3.87
CA LEU A 86 -13.62 2.38 -3.33
C LEU A 86 -13.85 3.80 -2.79
N ARG A 87 -15.10 4.26 -2.78
CA ARG A 87 -15.49 5.60 -2.29
C ARG A 87 -14.58 6.70 -2.88
N GLU A 88 -14.50 6.75 -4.20
CA GLU A 88 -13.73 7.77 -4.94
C GLU A 88 -12.23 7.82 -4.59
N GLY A 89 -11.67 6.74 -4.05
CA GLY A 89 -10.26 6.67 -3.67
C GLY A 89 -9.98 7.00 -2.21
N GLN A 90 -11.00 7.26 -1.39
CA GLN A 90 -10.84 7.32 0.06
C GLN A 90 -10.45 5.98 0.66
N ILE A 91 -10.89 4.87 0.05
CA ILE A 91 -10.54 3.52 0.49
C ILE A 91 -9.85 2.78 -0.65
N ILE A 92 -8.63 2.30 -0.38
CA ILE A 92 -7.92 1.38 -1.27
C ILE A 92 -7.82 0.03 -0.58
N LYS A 93 -8.11 -1.04 -1.31
CA LYS A 93 -7.78 -2.41 -0.89
C LYS A 93 -6.82 -3.00 -1.91
N GLY A 94 -5.78 -3.64 -1.44
CA GLY A 94 -4.85 -4.36 -2.27
C GLY A 94 -4.67 -5.79 -1.80
N VAL A 95 -4.58 -6.69 -2.76
CA VAL A 95 -4.10 -8.05 -2.58
C VAL A 95 -2.97 -8.25 -3.58
N CYS A 96 -1.78 -8.63 -3.13
CA CYS A 96 -0.64 -8.87 -4.01
C CYS A 96 0.37 -9.85 -3.43
N GLY A 97 1.11 -10.50 -4.33
CA GLY A 97 1.95 -11.63 -3.99
C GLY A 97 1.96 -12.71 -5.07
N GLY A 98 2.15 -13.96 -4.67
CA GLY A 98 2.41 -15.13 -5.48
C GLY A 98 3.77 -15.70 -5.11
N TYR A 99 4.68 -15.73 -6.07
CA TYR A 99 5.99 -16.34 -5.92
C TYR A 99 7.03 -15.31 -5.47
N CYS A 100 7.05 -15.05 -4.17
CA CYS A 100 7.89 -14.03 -3.52
C CYS A 100 7.63 -12.64 -4.14
N GLY A 101 6.35 -12.33 -4.36
CA GLY A 101 5.90 -11.10 -5.00
C GLY A 101 5.55 -10.03 -3.98
N VAL A 102 5.80 -8.78 -4.34
CA VAL A 102 5.47 -7.60 -3.51
C VAL A 102 4.90 -6.52 -4.42
N CYS A 103 3.84 -5.85 -3.98
CA CYS A 103 3.38 -4.62 -4.60
C CYS A 103 3.45 -3.44 -3.65
N SER A 104 3.84 -2.30 -4.19
CA SER A 104 3.90 -1.02 -3.48
C SER A 104 3.57 0.12 -4.45
N PRO A 105 3.26 1.33 -3.96
CA PRO A 105 3.03 2.48 -4.83
C PRO A 105 4.21 2.70 -5.78
N ASP A 106 3.93 3.03 -7.05
CA ASP A 106 4.95 3.23 -8.07
C ASP A 106 5.99 4.26 -7.60
N PRO A 107 7.29 3.92 -7.54
CA PRO A 107 8.30 4.80 -6.96
C PRO A 107 8.50 6.11 -7.75
N LYS A 108 8.07 6.18 -9.02
CA LYS A 108 8.16 7.41 -9.84
C LYS A 108 7.06 8.41 -9.49
N ILE A 109 5.86 7.93 -9.14
CA ILE A 109 4.70 8.79 -8.84
C ILE A 109 4.50 8.95 -7.32
N GLY A 110 4.81 7.90 -6.56
CA GLY A 110 4.53 7.78 -5.14
C GLY A 110 3.05 7.53 -4.83
N LEU A 111 2.75 7.45 -3.53
CA LEU A 111 1.37 7.41 -3.04
C LEU A 111 0.83 8.84 -2.97
N LYS A 112 0.35 9.35 -4.10
CA LYS A 112 -0.16 10.72 -4.23
C LYS A 112 -1.59 10.84 -3.70
N LEU A 113 -1.83 11.90 -2.95
CA LEU A 113 -3.12 12.29 -2.42
C LEU A 113 -3.68 13.50 -3.16
N GLU A 114 -4.99 13.63 -3.11
CA GLU A 114 -5.75 14.80 -3.55
C GLU A 114 -6.75 15.17 -2.47
N LEU A 115 -7.20 16.43 -2.46
CA LEU A 115 -8.28 16.85 -1.58
C LEU A 115 -9.60 16.32 -2.10
N LEU A 116 -10.41 15.76 -1.20
CA LEU A 116 -11.81 15.45 -1.47
C LEU A 116 -12.53 16.77 -1.78
N ARG A 117 -13.12 16.86 -2.97
CA ARG A 117 -13.88 18.03 -3.41
C ARG A 117 -15.30 18.02 -2.86
#